data_AF-A0A371YNK9-F1
#
_entry.id   AF-A0A371YNK9-F1
#
_cell.length_a   1.000
_cell.length_b   1.000
_cell.length_c   1.000
_cell.angle_alpha   90.00
_cell.angle_beta   90.00
_cell.angle_gamma   90.00
#
_symmetry.space_group_name_H-M   'P 1'
#
loop_
_entity.id
_entity.type
_entity.pdbx_description
1 polymer ?
#
loop_
_entity_poly.entity_id
_entity_poly.type
_entity_poly.pdbx_seq_one_letter_code
_entity_poly.pdbx_strand_id
1 'polypeptide(L)'
;MVFYCSQLPNKALAAFYIYCLLTGARKEGFLSLKWDDLDFRWKTIQLKDKVEDSGRTIPMTKYIEKLLCDIEKTSVSSYIFSSKTSATGYIVNPYKEFNKICNEIDIQLTIYDLRRSFKSLAEWVDIPLGVTAQILGHKPSALAEKHYI
;
A
#
# COMPACT_ATOMS: atom_id res chain seq x y z
N MET A 1 -4.47 -13.13 7.97
CA MET A 1 -4.15 -12.48 6.68
C MET A 1 -2.67 -12.12 6.53
N VAL A 2 -2.08 -11.27 7.39
CA VAL A 2 -0.64 -10.86 7.29
C VAL A 2 0.31 -12.05 7.20
N PHE A 3 0.15 -13.04 8.09
CA PHE A 3 0.94 -14.27 8.07
C PHE A 3 0.90 -14.95 6.70
N TYR A 4 -0.30 -15.26 6.20
CA TYR A 4 -0.47 -15.91 4.88
C TYR A 4 0.10 -15.10 3.72
N CYS A 5 -0.09 -13.78 3.71
CA CYS A 5 0.52 -12.92 2.68
C CYS A 5 2.05 -12.98 2.70
N SER A 6 2.67 -13.00 3.89
CA SER A 6 4.13 -13.04 4.04
C SER A 6 4.77 -14.33 3.49
N GLN A 7 4.00 -15.42 3.44
CA GLN A 7 4.42 -16.72 2.93
C GLN A 7 4.36 -16.81 1.39
N LEU A 8 3.81 -15.80 0.71
CA LEU A 8 3.76 -15.81 -0.75
C LEU A 8 5.17 -15.93 -1.34
N PRO A 9 5.34 -16.76 -2.40
CA PRO A 9 6.59 -16.82 -3.16
C PRO A 9 6.92 -15.46 -3.80
N ASN A 10 5.91 -14.77 -4.30
CA ASN A 10 6.06 -13.42 -4.85
C ASN A 10 6.10 -12.38 -3.73
N LYS A 11 7.32 -11.98 -3.33
CA LYS A 11 7.55 -10.99 -2.26
C LYS A 11 7.00 -9.60 -2.58
N ALA A 12 6.95 -9.21 -3.85
CA ALA A 12 6.33 -7.96 -4.26
C ALA A 12 4.81 -7.97 -4.00
N LEU A 13 4.11 -9.06 -4.35
CA LEU A 13 2.69 -9.20 -4.03
C LEU A 13 2.43 -9.29 -2.52
N ALA A 14 3.27 -10.00 -1.77
CA ALA A 14 3.20 -10.04 -0.31
C ALA A 14 3.25 -8.62 0.29
N ALA A 15 4.26 -7.85 -0.11
CA ALA A 15 4.43 -6.47 0.32
C ALA A 15 3.27 -5.59 -0.09
N PHE A 16 2.72 -5.79 -1.30
CA PHE A 16 1.53 -5.10 -1.78
C PHE A 16 0.32 -5.29 -0.86
N TYR A 17 -0.03 -6.53 -0.51
CA TYR A 17 -1.20 -6.79 0.36
C TYR A 17 -0.99 -6.26 1.79
N ILE A 18 0.20 -6.46 2.34
CA ILE A 18 0.57 -5.95 3.67
C ILE A 18 0.49 -4.43 3.69
N TYR A 19 0.95 -3.77 2.63
CA TYR A 19 0.89 -2.32 2.52
C TYR A 19 -0.55 -1.81 2.47
N CYS A 20 -1.41 -2.40 1.64
CA CYS A 20 -2.84 -2.03 1.59
C CYS A 20 -3.49 -2.13 2.98
N LEU A 21 -3.10 -3.11 3.79
CA LEU A 21 -3.59 -3.28 5.16
C LEU A 21 -3.03 -2.24 6.14
N LEU A 22 -1.75 -1.87 6.02
CA LEU A 22 -1.07 -1.02 7.00
C LEU A 22 -1.15 0.48 6.70
N THR A 23 -1.41 0.85 5.46
CA THR A 23 -1.43 2.26 5.03
C THR A 23 -2.76 2.68 4.44
N GLY A 24 -3.63 1.70 4.17
CA GLY A 24 -4.89 1.94 3.48
C GLY A 24 -4.72 2.50 2.07
N ALA A 25 -3.54 2.49 1.45
CA ALA A 25 -3.33 3.08 0.13
C ALA A 25 -4.17 2.42 -0.99
N ARG A 26 -4.45 3.18 -2.05
CA ARG A 26 -5.15 2.66 -3.24
C ARG A 26 -4.22 1.78 -4.06
N LYS A 27 -4.78 0.75 -4.69
CA LYS A 27 -4.04 -0.21 -5.52
C LYS A 27 -3.25 0.46 -6.63
N GLU A 28 -3.90 1.34 -7.39
CA GLU A 28 -3.36 1.88 -8.65
C GLU A 28 -2.11 2.75 -8.43
N GLY A 29 -2.16 3.64 -7.43
CA GLY A 29 -1.04 4.50 -7.07
C GLY A 29 0.14 3.70 -6.51
N PHE A 30 -0.12 2.55 -5.88
CA PHE A 30 0.92 1.77 -5.23
C PHE A 30 1.59 0.75 -6.17
N LEU A 31 0.84 0.08 -7.04
CA LEU A 31 1.43 -0.89 -7.98
C LEU A 31 2.35 -0.24 -9.02
N SER A 32 2.16 1.06 -9.29
CA SER A 32 2.99 1.84 -10.21
C SER A 32 4.18 2.54 -9.53
N LEU A 33 4.42 2.27 -8.24
CA LEU A 33 5.48 2.89 -7.44
C LEU A 33 6.87 2.51 -7.94
N LYS A 34 7.75 3.50 -8.02
CA LYS A 34 9.16 3.37 -8.38
C LYS A 34 10.06 3.55 -7.17
N TRP A 35 11.30 3.10 -7.29
CA TRP A 35 12.31 3.30 -6.23
C TRP A 35 12.54 4.78 -5.91
N ASP A 36 12.49 5.64 -6.94
CA ASP A 36 12.62 7.10 -6.79
C ASP A 36 11.45 7.75 -6.01
N ASP A 37 10.33 7.04 -5.87
CA ASP A 37 9.19 7.50 -5.06
C ASP A 37 9.39 7.19 -3.55
N LEU A 38 10.51 6.55 -3.17
CA LEU A 38 10.84 6.20 -1.79
C LEU A 38 11.94 7.09 -1.22
N ASP A 39 11.74 7.57 0.01
CA ASP A 39 12.80 8.21 0.78
C ASP A 39 13.13 7.37 2.03
N PHE A 40 14.19 6.56 1.93
CA PHE A 40 14.65 5.72 3.05
C PHE A 40 15.30 6.53 4.18
N ARG A 41 15.69 7.79 3.95
CA ARG A 41 16.23 8.65 5.02
C ARG A 41 15.11 9.21 5.88
N TRP A 42 14.07 9.75 5.23
CA TRP A 42 12.92 10.35 5.90
C TRP A 42 11.78 9.36 6.19
N LYS A 43 11.91 8.11 5.74
CA LYS A 43 10.90 7.05 5.88
C LYS A 43 9.57 7.48 5.29
N THR A 44 9.59 7.96 4.06
CA THR A 44 8.39 8.42 3.35
C THR A 44 8.24 7.74 2.00
N ILE A 45 6.99 7.71 1.53
CA ILE A 45 6.60 7.14 0.23
C ILE A 45 5.73 8.18 -0.48
N GLN A 46 6.12 8.56 -1.69
CA GLN A 46 5.34 9.44 -2.54
C GLN A 46 4.34 8.63 -3.38
N LEU A 47 3.05 8.74 -3.06
CA LEU A 47 1.99 8.10 -3.82
C LEU A 47 1.40 9.07 -4.84
N LYS A 48 1.31 8.62 -6.09
CA LYS A 48 0.54 9.33 -7.12
C LYS A 48 -0.94 9.09 -6.88
N ASP A 49 -1.72 10.15 -6.70
CA ASP A 49 -3.18 10.06 -6.56
C ASP A 49 -3.86 10.58 -7.83
N LYS A 50 -5.11 10.18 -8.06
CA LYS A 50 -5.93 10.72 -9.14
C LYS A 50 -6.56 12.07 -8.78
N VAL A 51 -6.45 12.47 -7.53
CA VAL A 51 -7.22 13.56 -6.93
C VAL A 51 -6.48 14.89 -6.97
N GLU A 52 -5.16 14.86 -6.76
CA GLU A 52 -4.25 16.01 -6.83
C GLU A 52 -3.04 15.62 -7.66
N ASP A 53 -2.64 16.47 -8.61
CA ASP A 53 -1.52 16.21 -9.52
C ASP A 53 -0.18 16.03 -8.79
N SER A 54 -0.04 16.59 -7.58
CA SER A 54 1.14 16.44 -6.72
C SER A 54 1.24 15.06 -6.03
N GLY A 55 0.16 14.28 -6.01
CA GLY A 55 0.07 13.07 -5.18
C GLY A 55 0.12 13.39 -3.68
N ARG A 56 0.39 12.38 -2.86
CA ARG A 56 0.53 12.54 -1.39
C ARG A 56 1.72 11.76 -0.85
N THR A 57 2.32 12.28 0.20
CA THR A 57 3.36 11.58 0.95
C THR A 57 2.73 10.80 2.10
N ILE A 58 3.12 9.53 2.29
CA ILE A 58 2.71 8.75 3.44
C ILE A 58 3.93 8.18 4.20
N PRO A 59 3.80 7.87 5.50
CA PRO A 59 4.90 7.28 6.25
C PRO A 59 5.21 5.84 5.81
N MET A 60 6.50 5.51 5.78
CA MET A 60 7.04 4.17 5.61
C MET A 60 7.24 3.57 7.00
N THR A 61 6.38 2.62 7.39
CA THR A 61 6.59 1.91 8.66
C THR A 61 7.83 1.03 8.58
N LYS A 62 8.47 0.74 9.73
CA LYS A 62 9.66 -0.14 9.80
C LYS A 62 9.45 -1.51 9.13
N TYR A 63 8.22 -2.04 9.22
CA TYR A 63 7.90 -3.33 8.60
C TYR A 63 7.84 -3.22 7.07
N ILE A 64 7.23 -2.15 6.56
CA ILE A 64 7.19 -1.88 5.12
C ILE A 64 8.60 -1.62 4.58
N GLU A 65 9.40 -0.82 5.28
CA GLU A 65 10.80 -0.58 4.93
C GLU A 65 11.57 -1.90 4.74
N LYS A 66 11.48 -2.80 5.73
CA LYS A 66 12.13 -4.12 5.64
C LYS A 66 11.71 -4.89 4.39
N LEU A 67 10.41 -4.93 4.09
CA LEU A 67 9.89 -5.62 2.91
C LEU A 67 10.40 -4.99 1.61
N LEU A 68 10.46 -3.65 1.54
CA LEU A 68 10.97 -2.93 0.37
C LEU A 68 12.45 -3.18 0.16
N CYS A 69 13.28 -3.14 1.20
CA CYS A 69 14.70 -3.45 1.11
C CYS A 69 14.94 -4.90 0.65
N ASP A 70 14.11 -5.86 1.08
CA ASP A 70 14.23 -7.24 0.63
C ASP A 70 13.85 -7.41 -0.85
N ILE A 71 12.87 -6.65 -1.34
CA ILE A 71 12.54 -6.61 -2.77
C ILE A 71 13.68 -5.98 -3.57
N GLU A 72 14.22 -4.85 -3.10
CA GLU A 72 15.28 -4.06 -3.77
C GLU A 72 16.50 -4.90 -4.12
N LYS A 73 16.96 -5.75 -3.19
CA LYS A 73 18.11 -6.66 -3.38
C LYS A 73 18.00 -7.57 -4.60
N THR A 74 16.78 -7.85 -5.05
CA THR A 74 16.52 -8.76 -6.17
C THR A 74 15.93 -8.03 -7.38
N SER A 75 15.74 -6.71 -7.29
CA SER A 75 15.11 -5.92 -8.33
C SER A 75 16.11 -5.51 -9.41
N VAL A 76 15.64 -5.57 -10.66
CA VAL A 76 16.35 -5.05 -11.84
C VAL A 76 15.50 -4.05 -12.62
N SER A 77 14.36 -3.63 -12.03
CA SER A 77 13.39 -2.72 -12.63
C SER A 77 13.34 -1.43 -11.84
N SER A 78 13.01 -0.32 -12.52
CA SER A 78 12.70 0.95 -11.86
C SER A 78 11.40 0.88 -11.05
N TYR A 79 10.50 -0.07 -11.34
CA TYR A 79 9.29 -0.32 -10.57
C TYR A 79 9.54 -1.28 -9.41
N ILE A 80 8.94 -1.01 -8.26
CA ILE A 80 9.01 -1.87 -7.07
C ILE A 80 8.20 -3.14 -7.31
N PHE A 81 6.95 -3.01 -7.79
CA PHE A 81 6.05 -4.12 -8.11
C PHE A 81 6.19 -4.55 -9.57
N SER A 82 7.43 -4.81 -9.99
CA SER A 82 7.74 -5.09 -11.39
C SER A 82 7.09 -6.38 -11.91
N SER A 83 6.79 -6.41 -13.21
CA SER A 83 6.29 -7.60 -13.91
C SER A 83 6.90 -7.69 -15.29
N LYS A 84 7.52 -8.84 -15.59
CA LYS A 84 8.13 -9.12 -16.90
C LYS A 84 7.10 -9.37 -18.01
N THR A 85 5.89 -9.76 -17.65
CA THR A 85 4.82 -10.12 -18.60
C THR A 85 3.83 -8.98 -18.83
N SER A 86 3.93 -7.90 -18.05
CA SER A 86 3.03 -6.74 -18.18
C SER A 86 3.60 -5.72 -19.15
N ALA A 87 2.78 -5.24 -20.09
CA ALA A 87 3.16 -4.16 -21.01
C ALA A 87 3.52 -2.85 -20.28
N THR A 88 3.00 -2.64 -19.07
CA THR A 88 3.32 -1.45 -18.26
C THR A 88 4.64 -1.57 -17.49
N GLY A 89 5.25 -2.77 -17.45
CA GLY A 89 6.46 -3.06 -16.68
C GLY A 89 6.23 -3.34 -15.19
N TYR A 90 4.99 -3.22 -14.70
CA TYR A 90 4.60 -3.50 -13.32
C TYR A 90 3.31 -4.33 -13.24
N ILE A 91 3.06 -4.93 -12.07
CA ILE A 91 1.88 -5.74 -11.81
C ILE A 91 0.62 -4.87 -11.92
N VAL A 92 -0.31 -5.19 -12.81
CA VAL A 92 -1.58 -4.46 -12.96
C VAL A 92 -2.73 -5.12 -12.20
N ASN A 93 -2.71 -6.45 -12.14
CA ASN A 93 -3.76 -7.25 -11.52
C ASN A 93 -3.21 -8.13 -10.39
N PRO A 94 -3.39 -7.72 -9.12
CA PRO A 94 -2.98 -8.49 -7.95
C PRO A 94 -4.09 -9.41 -7.41
N TYR A 95 -5.23 -9.60 -8.08
CA TYR A 95 -6.37 -10.32 -7.48
C TYR A 95 -6.17 -11.83 -7.44
N LYS A 96 -5.48 -12.42 -8.43
CA LYS A 96 -5.37 -13.87 -8.57
C LYS A 96 -4.78 -14.54 -7.33
N GLU A 97 -3.61 -14.08 -6.89
CA GLU A 97 -2.94 -14.65 -5.71
C GLU A 97 -3.68 -14.33 -4.41
N PHE A 98 -4.29 -13.14 -4.32
CA PHE A 98 -5.10 -12.78 -3.15
C PHE A 98 -6.31 -13.69 -2.99
N ASN A 99 -7.07 -13.91 -4.06
CA ASN A 99 -8.24 -14.79 -4.04
C ASN A 99 -7.84 -16.23 -3.72
N LYS A 100 -6.67 -16.68 -4.20
CA LYS A 100 -6.12 -17.99 -3.84
C LYS A 100 -5.89 -18.10 -2.34
N ILE A 101 -5.24 -17.12 -1.71
CA ILE A 101 -5.06 -17.08 -0.25
C ILE A 101 -6.41 -17.11 0.46
N CYS A 102 -7.36 -16.27 0.06
CA CYS A 102 -8.69 -16.20 0.66
C CYS A 102 -9.41 -17.56 0.62
N ASN A 103 -9.33 -18.26 -0.51
CA ASN A 103 -9.91 -19.59 -0.67
C ASN A 103 -9.19 -20.65 0.19
N GLU A 104 -7.86 -20.60 0.27
CA GLU A 104 -7.06 -21.54 1.08
C GLU A 104 -7.38 -21.44 2.58
N ILE A 105 -7.75 -20.26 3.07
CA ILE A 105 -8.04 -20.01 4.48
C ILE A 105 -9.54 -19.92 4.79
N ASP A 106 -10.40 -20.21 3.80
CA ASP A 106 -11.86 -20.14 3.87
C ASP A 106 -12.41 -18.80 4.40
N ILE A 107 -11.89 -17.70 3.86
CA ILE A 107 -12.32 -16.34 4.23
C ILE A 107 -12.75 -15.57 2.98
N GLN A 108 -13.91 -14.92 3.06
CA GLN A 108 -14.36 -13.98 2.04
C GLN A 108 -13.82 -12.57 2.31
N LEU A 109 -12.73 -12.22 1.64
CA LEU A 109 -12.14 -10.89 1.68
C LEU A 109 -11.74 -10.42 0.28
N THR A 110 -11.79 -9.11 0.08
CA THR A 110 -11.27 -8.40 -1.09
C THR A 110 -10.07 -7.53 -0.73
N ILE A 111 -9.30 -7.08 -1.72
CA ILE A 111 -8.20 -6.13 -1.49
C ILE A 111 -8.74 -4.80 -0.93
N TYR A 112 -9.97 -4.41 -1.32
CA TYR A 112 -10.62 -3.24 -0.76
C TYR A 112 -10.90 -3.40 0.74
N ASP A 113 -11.17 -4.62 1.21
CA ASP A 113 -11.33 -4.90 2.63
C ASP A 113 -10.06 -4.67 3.43
N LEU A 114 -8.87 -4.93 2.86
CA LEU A 114 -7.61 -4.60 3.52
C LEU A 114 -7.50 -3.09 3.79
N ARG A 115 -7.90 -2.26 2.82
CA ARG A 115 -7.97 -0.81 2.99
C ARG A 115 -9.02 -0.40 4.03
N ARG A 116 -10.17 -1.08 4.08
CA ARG A 116 -11.18 -0.85 5.13
C ARG A 116 -10.66 -1.21 6.51
N SER A 117 -9.90 -2.30 6.63
CA SER A 117 -9.26 -2.72 7.88
C SER A 117 -8.30 -1.66 8.42
N PHE A 118 -7.53 -0.97 7.57
CA PHE A 118 -6.71 0.16 8.01
C PHE A 118 -7.55 1.23 8.73
N LYS A 119 -8.68 1.62 8.14
CA LYS A 119 -9.59 2.62 8.73
C LYS A 119 -10.10 2.16 10.11
N SER A 120 -10.59 0.92 10.20
CA SER A 120 -11.09 0.38 11.47
C SER A 120 -9.99 0.26 12.52
N LEU A 121 -8.78 -0.14 12.13
CA LEU A 121 -7.62 -0.19 13.05
C LEU A 121 -7.24 1.20 13.55
N ALA A 122 -7.24 2.21 12.66
CA ALA A 122 -6.97 3.59 13.03
C ALA A 122 -8.01 4.16 13.99
N GLU A 123 -9.28 3.80 13.81
CA GLU A 123 -10.37 4.12 14.74
C GLU A 123 -10.15 3.47 16.12
N TRP A 124 -9.71 2.20 16.17
CA TRP A 124 -9.49 1.49 17.44
C TRP A 124 -8.34 2.05 18.28
N VAL A 125 -7.38 2.71 17.65
CA VAL A 125 -6.26 3.36 18.33
C VAL A 125 -6.45 4.88 18.44
N ASP A 126 -7.69 5.36 18.27
CA ASP A 126 -8.08 6.76 18.42
C ASP A 126 -7.24 7.73 17.57
N ILE A 127 -6.80 7.32 16.38
CA ILE A 127 -6.09 8.22 15.46
C ILE A 127 -7.08 9.30 14.99
N PRO A 128 -6.71 10.59 15.06
CA PRO A 128 -7.57 11.68 14.61
C PRO A 128 -8.08 11.45 13.17
N LEU A 129 -9.37 11.66 12.97
CA LEU A 129 -10.03 11.39 11.68
C LEU A 129 -9.33 12.10 10.50
N GLY A 130 -8.89 13.35 10.70
CA GLY A 130 -8.18 14.10 9.67
C GLY A 130 -6.85 13.45 9.24
N VAL A 131 -6.08 12.91 10.19
CA VAL A 131 -4.83 12.19 9.90
C VAL A 131 -5.13 10.90 9.13
N THR A 132 -6.13 10.14 9.57
CA THR A 132 -6.58 8.92 8.88
C THR A 132 -7.07 9.23 7.45
N ALA A 133 -7.83 10.31 7.27
CA ALA A 133 -8.36 10.75 5.99
C ALA A 133 -7.24 11.18 5.03
N GLN A 134 -6.23 11.91 5.52
CA GLN A 134 -5.04 12.30 4.75
C GLN A 134 -4.25 11.06 4.28
N ILE A 135 -3.96 10.11 5.18
CA ILE A 135 -3.24 8.87 4.85
C ILE A 135 -4.04 8.06 3.80
N LEU A 136 -5.37 8.00 3.94
CA LEU A 136 -6.26 7.34 2.98
C LEU A 136 -6.35 8.09 1.63
N GLY A 137 -5.98 9.38 1.57
CA GLY A 137 -6.17 10.27 0.43
C GLY A 137 -7.64 10.53 0.14
N HIS A 138 -8.39 10.87 1.18
CA HIS A 138 -9.70 11.49 1.05
C HIS A 138 -9.52 13.00 0.84
N LYS A 139 -10.37 13.59 0.00
CA LYS A 139 -10.43 15.06 -0.08
C LYS A 139 -10.83 15.61 1.29
N PRO A 140 -10.19 16.69 1.77
CA PRO A 140 -10.62 17.35 2.98
C PRO A 140 -12.08 17.77 2.85
N SER A 141 -12.94 17.27 3.73
CA SER A 141 -14.40 17.48 3.68
C SER A 141 -14.93 18.33 4.84
N ALA A 142 -14.13 18.59 5.88
CA ALA A 142 -14.53 19.42 7.03
C ALA A 142 -13.39 20.34 7.55
N LEU A 143 -13.78 21.45 8.20
CA LEU A 143 -12.87 22.45 8.81
C LEU A 143 -11.80 21.84 9.74
N ALA A 144 -12.12 20.76 10.45
CA ALA A 144 -11.20 20.09 11.37
C ALA A 144 -10.05 19.34 10.68
N GLU A 145 -10.18 19.00 9.39
CA GLU A 145 -9.14 18.30 8.62
C GLU A 145 -8.06 19.25 8.07
N LYS A 146 -8.31 20.58 8.11
CA LYS A 146 -7.37 21.60 7.60
C LYS A 146 -6.23 21.93 8.57
N HIS A 147 -6.28 21.49 9.82
CA HIS A 147 -5.32 21.87 10.86
C HIS A 147 -4.16 20.87 11.07
N TYR A 148 -4.12 19.77 10.30
CA TYR A 148 -3.06 18.74 10.38
C TYR A 148 -2.09 18.84 9.19
N ILE A 149 -1.64 20.05 8.84
CA ILE A 149 -0.68 20.31 7.76
C ILE A 149 0.65 20.75 8.36
#